data_AF-A0A951KDZ1-F1
#
_entry.id   AF-A0A951KDZ1-F1
#
_cell.length_a   1.000
_cell.length_b   1.000
_cell.length_c   1.000
_cell.angle_alpha   90.00
_cell.angle_beta   90.00
_cell.angle_gamma   90.00
#
_symmetry.space_group_name_H-M   'P 1'
#
loop_
_entity.id
_entity.type
_entity.pdbx_description
1 polymer ?
#
loop_
_entity_poly.entity_id
_entity_poly.type
_entity_poly.pdbx_seq_one_letter_code
_entity_poly.pdbx_strand_id
1 'polypeptide(L)'
;MGDDEPIEIPITNVFDLHTFAPRDIRAATEAYLEEAYRLGMTAVRIIHGRGIGVQREMVRSILASTPYVTHFSDAPMEAGGWGATVVTLASKS
;
A
#
# COMPACT_ATOMS: atom_id res chain seq x y z
N MET A 1 11.37 -30.94 15.88
CA MET A 1 10.04 -30.29 15.92
C MET A 1 10.26 -28.96 16.59
N GLY A 2 10.20 -27.90 15.81
CA GLY A 2 10.49 -26.53 16.21
C GLY A 2 10.60 -25.72 14.93
N ASP A 3 9.83 -24.64 14.86
CA ASP A 3 9.91 -23.55 13.86
C ASP A 3 9.04 -23.69 12.60
N ASP A 4 7.77 -24.09 12.76
CA ASP A 4 6.69 -23.87 11.76
C ASP A 4 5.64 -22.84 12.25
N GLU A 5 5.98 -22.07 13.29
CA GLU A 5 5.09 -21.01 13.75
C GLU A 5 5.20 -19.82 12.77
N PRO A 6 4.08 -19.37 12.16
CA PRO A 6 4.13 -18.29 11.20
C PRO A 6 4.69 -17.03 11.86
N ILE A 7 5.75 -16.47 11.28
CA ILE A 7 6.30 -15.20 11.73
C ILE A 7 5.28 -14.12 11.37
N GLU A 8 4.60 -13.58 12.38
CA GLU A 8 3.74 -12.42 12.21
C GLU A 8 4.61 -11.19 11.90
N ILE A 9 4.59 -10.75 10.65
CA ILE A 9 5.26 -9.53 10.24
C ILE A 9 4.33 -8.35 10.54
N PRO A 10 4.73 -7.38 11.39
CA PRO A 10 3.90 -6.24 11.70
C PRO A 10 3.67 -5.39 10.45
N ILE A 11 2.40 -5.06 10.18
CA ILE A 11 2.03 -4.12 9.14
C ILE A 11 2.42 -2.71 9.58
N THR A 12 3.13 -1.99 8.72
CA THR A 12 3.53 -0.61 8.96
C THR A 12 2.75 0.34 8.04
N ASN A 13 2.87 1.64 8.28
CA ASN A 13 2.28 2.66 7.40
C ASN A 13 3.04 2.82 6.06
N VAL A 14 4.06 2.01 5.79
CA VAL A 14 4.78 1.98 4.51
C VAL A 14 4.68 0.59 3.91
N PHE A 15 4.29 0.54 2.64
CA PHE A 15 4.20 -0.69 1.87
C PHE A 15 5.07 -0.63 0.62
N ASP A 16 6.11 -1.48 0.56
CA ASP A 16 7.06 -1.49 -0.55
C ASP A 16 6.77 -2.65 -1.52
N LEU A 17 6.28 -2.29 -2.70
CA LEU A 17 5.91 -3.25 -3.75
C LEU A 17 7.11 -3.83 -4.49
N HIS A 18 8.34 -3.31 -4.31
CA HIS A 18 9.54 -3.92 -4.92
C HIS A 18 9.82 -5.33 -4.39
N THR A 19 9.25 -5.70 -3.25
CA THR A 19 9.39 -7.02 -2.65
C THR A 19 8.45 -8.07 -3.26
N PHE A 20 7.50 -7.65 -4.10
CA PHE A 20 6.48 -8.52 -4.68
C PHE A 20 6.73 -8.80 -6.16
N ALA A 21 6.37 -10.00 -6.61
CA ALA A 21 6.35 -10.28 -8.04
C ALA A 21 5.21 -9.49 -8.72
N PRO A 22 5.37 -9.03 -9.98
CA PRO A 22 4.38 -8.17 -10.65
C PRO A 22 2.94 -8.69 -10.66
N ARG A 23 2.77 -10.02 -10.75
CA ARG A 23 1.45 -10.68 -10.73
C ARG A 23 0.74 -10.59 -9.37
N ASP A 24 1.51 -10.44 -8.30
CA ASP A 24 1.01 -10.48 -6.91
C ASP A 24 0.73 -9.08 -6.36
N ILE A 25 1.26 -8.02 -7.01
CA ILE A 25 1.14 -6.62 -6.58
C ILE A 25 -0.31 -6.22 -6.29
N ARG A 26 -1.25 -6.59 -7.17
CA ARG A 26 -2.67 -6.24 -6.98
C ARG A 26 -3.21 -6.82 -5.69
N ALA A 27 -3.13 -8.14 -5.54
CA ALA A 27 -3.65 -8.84 -4.38
C ALA A 27 -2.96 -8.39 -3.09
N ALA A 28 -1.64 -8.17 -3.15
CA ALA A 28 -0.86 -7.68 -2.02
C ALA A 28 -1.28 -6.26 -1.59
N THR A 29 -1.54 -5.37 -2.56
CA THR A 29 -2.01 -4.00 -2.29
C THR A 29 -3.41 -4.00 -1.66
N GLU A 30 -4.32 -4.80 -2.19
CA GLU A 30 -5.69 -4.93 -1.67
C GLU A 30 -5.68 -5.48 -0.22
N ALA A 31 -4.92 -6.55 0.03
CA ALA A 31 -4.76 -7.12 1.37
C ALA A 31 -4.10 -6.15 2.35
N TYR A 32 -3.08 -5.41 1.91
CA TYR A 32 -2.43 -4.39 2.73
C TYR A 32 -3.40 -3.28 3.13
N LEU A 33 -4.19 -2.76 2.18
CA LEU A 33 -5.15 -1.68 2.45
C LEU A 33 -6.23 -2.12 3.43
N GLU A 34 -6.74 -3.35 3.28
CA GLU A 34 -7.71 -3.92 4.20
C GLU A 34 -7.15 -4.01 5.62
N GLU A 35 -5.93 -4.53 5.76
CA GLU A 35 -5.30 -4.72 7.06
C GLU A 35 -4.89 -3.39 7.71
N ALA A 36 -4.35 -2.45 6.94
CA ALA A 36 -4.04 -1.10 7.43
C ALA A 36 -5.31 -0.39 7.93
N TYR A 37 -6.41 -0.50 7.20
CA TYR A 37 -7.70 0.01 7.64
C TYR A 37 -8.20 -0.74 8.89
N ARG A 38 -8.06 -2.07 8.94
CA ARG A 38 -8.44 -2.89 10.09
C ARG A 38 -7.69 -2.47 11.37
N LEU A 39 -6.42 -2.09 11.24
CA LEU A 39 -5.58 -1.59 12.32
C LEU A 39 -5.86 -0.11 12.68
N GLY A 40 -6.77 0.56 11.99
CA GLY A 40 -7.15 1.94 12.25
C GLY A 40 -6.14 2.97 11.77
N MET A 41 -5.25 2.60 10.83
CA MET A 41 -4.36 3.57 10.20
C MET A 41 -5.16 4.57 9.39
N THR A 42 -4.82 5.85 9.50
CA THR A 42 -5.47 6.94 8.74
C THR A 42 -4.62 7.45 7.59
N ALA A 43 -3.33 7.11 7.56
CA ALA A 43 -2.40 7.48 6.51
C ALA A 43 -1.39 6.36 6.25
N VAL A 44 -1.22 6.00 4.98
CA VAL A 44 -0.23 5.02 4.52
C VAL A 44 0.50 5.52 3.27
N ARG A 45 1.65 4.93 2.98
CA ARG A 45 2.46 5.22 1.78
C ARG A 45 2.81 3.94 1.05
N ILE A 46 2.46 3.88 -0.23
CA ILE A 46 2.72 2.73 -1.10
C ILE A 46 3.85 3.09 -2.06
N ILE A 47 4.96 2.38 -1.98
CA ILE A 47 6.14 2.56 -2.84
C ILE A 47 6.02 1.57 -4.01
N HIS A 48 5.88 2.09 -5.23
CA HIS A 48 5.72 1.30 -6.47
C HIS A 48 6.84 1.57 -7.49
N GLY A 49 7.80 2.42 -7.14
CA GLY A 49 8.93 2.78 -7.98
C GLY A 49 8.58 3.74 -9.12
N ARG A 50 9.63 4.20 -9.79
CA ARG A 50 9.62 5.23 -10.85
C ARG A 50 9.78 4.63 -12.25
N GLY A 51 9.25 3.43 -12.49
CA GLY A 51 9.29 2.81 -13.83
C GLY A 51 8.51 3.63 -14.85
N ILE A 52 8.11 3.05 -15.99
CA ILE A 52 7.29 3.75 -16.99
C ILE A 52 5.85 4.08 -16.55
N GLY A 53 5.51 3.94 -15.26
CA GLY A 53 4.21 4.32 -14.68
C GLY A 53 3.19 3.18 -14.52
N VAL A 54 3.46 1.97 -15.01
CA VAL A 54 2.48 0.85 -14.96
C VAL A 54 2.02 0.51 -13.54
N GLN A 55 2.94 0.35 -12.59
CA GLN A 55 2.56 0.03 -11.20
C GLN A 55 1.86 1.20 -10.51
N ARG A 56 2.27 2.44 -10.79
CA ARG A 56 1.60 3.64 -10.30
C ARG A 56 0.13 3.65 -10.72
N GLU A 57 -0.14 3.42 -12.00
CA GLU A 57 -1.50 3.44 -12.53
C GLU A 57 -2.35 2.30 -11.96
N MET A 58 -1.77 1.11 -11.79
CA MET A 58 -2.42 -0.02 -11.12
C MET A 58 -2.80 0.32 -9.67
N VAL A 59 -1.85 0.85 -8.89
CA VAL A 59 -2.08 1.26 -7.50
C VAL A 59 -3.18 2.31 -7.44
N ARG A 60 -3.11 3.35 -8.26
CA ARG A 60 -4.14 4.41 -8.31
C ARG A 60 -5.52 3.88 -8.70
N SER A 61 -5.59 2.89 -9.59
CA SER A 61 -6.85 2.22 -9.95
C SER A 61 -7.45 1.46 -8.77
N ILE A 62 -6.63 0.74 -8.00
CA ILE A 62 -7.08 0.02 -6.78
C ILE A 62 -7.58 1.03 -5.74
N LEU A 63 -6.82 2.10 -5.51
CA LEU A 63 -7.18 3.15 -4.55
C LEU A 63 -8.50 3.82 -4.90
N ALA A 64 -8.73 4.12 -6.19
CA ALA A 64 -9.98 4.71 -6.66
C ALA A 64 -11.21 3.80 -6.48
N SER A 65 -11.02 2.47 -6.45
CA SER A 65 -12.10 1.50 -6.20
C SER A 65 -12.23 1.08 -4.73
N THR A 66 -11.35 1.55 -3.83
CA THR A 66 -11.34 1.13 -2.43
C THR A 66 -12.24 2.06 -1.59
N PRO A 67 -13.34 1.56 -1.00
CA PRO A 67 -14.40 2.42 -0.44
C PRO A 67 -13.99 3.21 0.82
N TYR A 68 -12.95 2.76 1.53
CA TYR A 68 -12.43 3.41 2.73
C TYR A 68 -11.18 4.26 2.45
N VAL A 69 -10.78 4.44 1.19
CA VAL A 69 -9.78 5.43 0.77
C VAL A 69 -10.48 6.76 0.53
N THR A 70 -10.06 7.81 1.24
CA THR A 70 -10.68 9.14 1.16
C THR A 70 -9.89 10.10 0.27
N HIS A 71 -8.58 9.89 0.16
CA HIS A 71 -7.70 10.70 -0.69
C HIS A 71 -6.45 9.91 -1.08
N PHE A 72 -5.88 10.21 -2.24
CA PHE A 72 -4.54 9.76 -2.62
C PHE A 72 -3.85 10.72 -3.59
N SER A 73 -2.54 10.85 -3.47
CA SER A 73 -1.70 11.69 -4.33
C SER A 73 -0.29 11.11 -4.46
N ASP A 74 0.47 11.58 -5.44
CA ASP A 74 1.90 11.28 -5.49
C ASP A 74 2.56 11.80 -4.21
N ALA A 75 3.55 11.08 -3.68
CA ALA A 75 4.24 11.49 -2.47
C ALA A 75 5.02 12.80 -2.71
N PRO A 76 5.30 13.59 -1.65
CA PRO A 76 6.27 14.68 -1.71
C PRO A 76 7.63 14.19 -2.25
N MET A 77 8.42 15.10 -2.84
CA MET A 77 9.70 14.75 -3.46
C MET A 77 10.65 14.05 -2.48
N GLU A 78 10.72 14.52 -1.24
CA GLU A 78 11.50 13.97 -0.13
C GLU A 78 11.01 12.58 0.33
N ALA A 79 9.77 12.20 0.00
CA ALA A 79 9.13 10.95 0.38
C ALA A 79 8.98 9.96 -0.78
N GLY A 80 9.60 10.23 -1.93
CA GLY A 80 9.64 9.35 -3.10
C GLY A 80 9.02 9.93 -4.37
N GLY A 81 8.42 11.12 -4.32
CA GLY A 81 7.80 11.75 -5.48
C GLY A 81 6.73 10.86 -6.11
N TRP A 82 6.64 10.90 -7.44
CA TRP A 82 5.79 10.00 -8.23
C TRP A 82 6.20 8.52 -8.16
N GLY A 83 7.28 8.16 -7.46
CA GLY A 83 7.63 6.76 -7.19
C GLY A 83 6.86 6.13 -6.03
N ALA A 84 6.08 6.93 -5.31
CA ALA A 84 5.22 6.47 -4.23
C ALA A 84 3.90 7.24 -4.24
N THR A 85 2.86 6.61 -3.70
CA THR A 85 1.54 7.22 -3.49
C THR A 85 1.28 7.33 -1.99
N VAL A 86 0.95 8.53 -1.52
CA VAL A 86 0.42 8.74 -0.16
C VAL A 86 -1.10 8.59 -0.19
N VAL A 87 -1.64 7.90 0.80
CA VAL A 87 -3.05 7.50 0.85
C VAL A 87 -3.61 7.89 2.21
N THR A 88 -4.77 8.54 2.21
CA THR A 88 -5.57 8.81 3.40
C THR A 88 -6.71 7.81 3.46
N LEU A 89 -6.84 7.14 4.60
CA LEU A 89 -7.92 6.19 4.90
C LEU A 89 -8.95 6.86 5.81
N ALA A 90 -10.21 6.41 5.73
CA ALA A 90 -11.24 6.83 6.66
C ALA A 90 -10.89 6.39 8.10
N SER A 91 -11.19 7.24 9.08
CA SER A 91 -11.09 6.85 10.48
C SER A 91 -12.15 5.80 10.80
N LYS A 92 -11.79 4.75 11.53
CA LYS A 92 -12.76 3.85 12.16
C LYS A 92 -13.56 4.66 13.18
N SER A 93 -14.87 4.75 12.98
CA SER A 93 -15.81 5.26 13.98
C SER A 93 -16.17 4.17 14.98
#